data_AF-A0A1X7EZB4-F1
#
_entry.id   AF-A0A1X7EZB4-F1
#
_cell.length_a   1.000
_cell.length_b   1.000
_cell.length_c   1.000
_cell.angle_alpha   90.00
_cell.angle_beta   90.00
_cell.angle_gamma   90.00
#
_symmetry.space_group_name_H-M   'P 1'
#
loop_
_entity.id
_entity.type
_entity.pdbx_description
1 polymer ?
#
loop_
_entity_poly.entity_id
_entity_poly.type
_entity_poly.pdbx_seq_one_letter_code
_entity_poly.pdbx_strand_id
1 'polypeptide(L)'
;MKTSALAIAMLLVSTGTHAQQQPHQQTQANRFQLERTENGIVRLDTETGAMTLCRDENGTLACRMQPDERAAYEQELDRLAKRVTALEERLSQTPPKALPSDQDIEQSLSIMEKFMRRFMAIVGEFVDERRANEPQPDRT
;
A
#
# COMPACT_ATOMS: atom_id res chain seq x y z
N MET A 1 68.80 15.43 -32.98
CA MET A 1 67.80 16.51 -32.85
C MET A 1 66.53 16.03 -33.55
N LYS A 2 65.73 15.14 -32.93
CA LYS A 2 64.51 15.38 -32.11
C LYS A 2 63.37 16.15 -32.83
N THR A 3 62.40 15.41 -33.39
CA THR A 3 60.94 15.70 -33.43
C THR A 3 60.20 14.38 -33.78
N SER A 4 59.76 13.60 -32.77
CA SER A 4 58.35 13.42 -32.34
C SER A 4 57.39 13.03 -33.49
N ALA A 5 57.06 11.74 -33.66
CA ALA A 5 56.06 10.97 -32.89
C ALA A 5 54.63 11.42 -33.17
N LEU A 6 53.91 10.65 -33.99
CA LEU A 6 52.46 10.47 -33.88
C LEU A 6 52.14 9.04 -34.35
N ALA A 7 52.09 8.11 -33.40
CA ALA A 7 51.58 6.77 -33.60
C ALA A 7 50.06 6.83 -33.53
N ILE A 8 49.38 6.66 -34.66
CA ILE A 8 47.93 6.48 -34.72
C ILE A 8 47.66 5.00 -34.44
N ALA A 9 47.39 4.69 -33.17
CA ALA A 9 46.92 3.40 -32.73
C ALA A 9 45.46 3.22 -33.20
N MET A 10 45.29 2.48 -34.30
CA MET A 10 44.00 2.07 -34.83
C MET A 10 43.42 0.96 -33.95
N LEU A 11 42.63 1.34 -32.94
CA LEU A 11 41.87 0.39 -32.11
C LEU A 11 40.73 -0.22 -32.96
N LEU A 12 40.95 -1.45 -33.40
CA LEU A 12 39.91 -2.36 -33.85
C LEU A 12 39.06 -2.78 -32.64
N VAL A 13 37.99 -2.04 -32.36
CA VAL A 13 36.91 -2.54 -31.49
C VAL A 13 36.05 -3.46 -32.35
N SER A 14 36.30 -4.75 -32.22
CA SER A 14 35.37 -5.79 -32.61
C SER A 14 34.06 -5.61 -31.82
N THR A 15 33.05 -5.03 -32.46
CA THR A 15 31.68 -5.12 -31.99
C THR A 15 31.25 -6.58 -32.08
N GLY A 16 31.51 -7.32 -31.01
CA GLY A 16 30.89 -8.62 -30.79
C GLY A 16 29.38 -8.41 -30.81
N THR A 17 28.71 -8.99 -31.79
CA THR A 17 27.28 -9.26 -31.71
C THR A 17 27.05 -10.17 -30.52
N HIS A 18 26.84 -9.60 -29.34
CA HIS A 18 26.23 -10.32 -28.25
C HIS A 18 24.79 -10.61 -28.67
N ALA A 19 24.58 -11.78 -29.26
CA ALA A 19 23.29 -12.43 -29.17
C ALA A 19 23.01 -12.62 -27.67
N GLN A 20 22.28 -11.68 -27.07
CA GLN A 20 21.64 -11.90 -25.78
C GLN A 20 20.63 -13.02 -26.00
N GLN A 21 21.07 -14.26 -25.79
CA GLN A 21 20.17 -15.35 -25.46
C GLN A 21 19.57 -14.99 -24.10
N GLN A 22 18.40 -14.34 -24.13
CA GLN A 22 17.55 -14.21 -22.95
C GLN A 22 17.28 -15.63 -22.44
N PRO A 23 17.52 -15.91 -21.15
CA PRO A 23 17.03 -17.14 -20.55
C PRO A 23 15.50 -17.06 -20.58
N HIS A 24 14.89 -17.72 -21.57
CA HIS A 24 13.46 -17.98 -21.56
C HIS A 24 13.13 -18.67 -20.24
N GLN A 25 12.28 -18.02 -19.46
CA GLN A 25 11.76 -18.47 -18.17
C GLN A 25 11.30 -19.93 -18.24
N GLN A 26 12.10 -20.85 -17.71
CA GLN A 26 11.69 -22.25 -17.49
C GLN A 26 10.63 -22.39 -16.38
N THR A 27 10.14 -21.31 -15.80
CA THR A 27 9.09 -21.33 -14.75
C THR A 27 7.67 -21.49 -15.29
N GLN A 28 7.43 -21.40 -16.61
CA GLN A 28 6.07 -21.42 -17.19
C GLN A 28 5.72 -22.64 -18.05
N ALA A 29 6.59 -23.66 -18.13
CA ALA A 29 6.37 -24.80 -19.02
C ALA A 29 5.02 -25.52 -18.82
N ASN A 30 4.40 -25.38 -17.63
CA ASN A 30 3.08 -25.96 -17.30
C ASN A 30 2.01 -24.93 -16.89
N ARG A 31 2.30 -23.61 -16.94
CA ARG A 31 1.30 -22.60 -16.55
C ARG A 31 0.22 -22.43 -17.61
N PHE A 32 0.60 -22.52 -18.88
CA PHE A 32 -0.35 -22.34 -19.97
C PHE A 32 -0.61 -23.66 -20.67
N GLN A 33 -1.89 -24.07 -20.70
CA GLN A 33 -2.34 -25.22 -21.48
C GLN A 33 -3.04 -24.71 -22.74
N LEU A 34 -2.75 -25.35 -23.88
CA LEU A 34 -3.33 -25.02 -25.17
C LEU A 34 -4.22 -26.18 -25.63
N GLU A 35 -5.50 -25.89 -25.86
CA GLU A 35 -6.47 -26.87 -26.36
C GLU A 35 -7.01 -26.41 -27.72
N ARG A 36 -7.09 -27.33 -28.68
CA ARG A 36 -7.64 -27.04 -30.00
C ARG A 36 -9.16 -27.26 -29.98
N THR A 37 -9.91 -26.25 -30.40
CA THR A 37 -11.36 -26.28 -30.54
C THR A 37 -11.77 -26.05 -31.99
N GLU A 38 -13.07 -26.19 -32.31
CA GLU A 38 -13.60 -25.89 -33.64
C GLU A 38 -13.39 -24.42 -34.06
N ASN A 39 -13.38 -23.50 -33.09
CA ASN A 39 -13.35 -22.05 -33.33
C ASN A 39 -11.96 -21.40 -33.16
N GLY A 40 -10.92 -22.19 -32.88
CA GLY A 40 -9.56 -21.71 -32.63
C GLY A 40 -8.80 -22.51 -31.57
N ILE A 41 -7.76 -21.92 -30.99
CA ILE A 41 -6.97 -22.51 -29.90
C ILE A 41 -7.33 -21.81 -28.60
N VAL A 42 -7.77 -22.53 -27.58
CA VAL A 42 -8.00 -21.97 -26.24
C VAL A 42 -6.72 -22.07 -25.42
N ARG A 43 -6.29 -20.95 -24.85
CA ARG A 43 -5.21 -20.88 -23.87
C ARG A 43 -5.81 -20.79 -22.47
N LEU A 44 -5.54 -21.79 -21.63
CA LEU A 44 -5.88 -21.81 -20.21
C LEU A 44 -4.65 -21.44 -19.38
N ASP A 45 -4.77 -20.45 -18.51
CA ASP A 45 -3.82 -20.17 -17.44
C ASP A 45 -4.17 -21.03 -16.21
N THR A 46 -3.32 -21.99 -15.85
CA THR A 46 -3.56 -22.94 -14.75
C THR A 46 -3.44 -22.31 -13.36
N GLU A 47 -2.86 -21.11 -13.25
CA GLU A 47 -2.77 -20.38 -11.97
C GLU A 47 -4.03 -19.55 -11.69
N THR A 48 -4.58 -18.91 -12.73
CA THR A 48 -5.71 -17.97 -12.59
C THR A 48 -7.04 -18.56 -13.04
N GLY A 49 -7.03 -19.66 -13.80
CA GLY A 49 -8.20 -20.23 -14.46
C GLY A 49 -8.69 -19.41 -15.67
N ALA A 50 -7.98 -18.35 -16.06
CA ALA A 50 -8.37 -17.52 -17.19
C ALA A 50 -8.24 -18.30 -18.51
N MET A 51 -9.31 -18.28 -19.31
CA MET A 51 -9.34 -18.87 -20.65
C MET A 51 -9.30 -17.77 -21.70
N THR A 52 -8.52 -17.95 -22.77
CA THR A 52 -8.46 -16.99 -23.88
C THR A 52 -8.56 -17.74 -25.19
N LEU A 53 -9.45 -17.30 -26.09
CA LEU A 53 -9.49 -17.85 -27.45
C LEU A 53 -8.45 -17.14 -28.31
N CYS A 54 -7.60 -17.95 -28.93
CA CYS A 54 -6.59 -17.53 -29.88
C CYS A 54 -7.00 -17.97 -31.28
N ARG A 55 -6.88 -17.06 -32.24
CA ARG A 55 -7.14 -17.32 -33.67
C ARG A 55 -5.87 -17.14 -34.47
N ASP A 56 -5.77 -17.86 -35.57
CA ASP A 56 -4.71 -17.62 -36.54
C ASP A 56 -5.02 -16.32 -37.30
N GLU A 57 -4.16 -15.31 -37.13
CA GLU A 57 -4.19 -14.07 -37.87
C GLU A 57 -2.88 -13.97 -38.66
N ASN A 58 -2.96 -14.18 -39.99
CA ASN A 58 -1.82 -14.10 -40.91
C ASN A 58 -0.65 -15.07 -40.58
N GLY A 59 -0.96 -16.31 -40.21
CA GLY A 59 0.05 -17.31 -39.87
C GLY A 59 0.69 -17.11 -38.49
N THR A 60 0.14 -16.18 -37.71
CA THR A 60 0.54 -15.94 -36.31
C THR A 60 -0.67 -16.18 -35.40
N LEU A 61 -0.48 -16.94 -34.34
CA LEU A 61 -1.53 -17.19 -33.35
C LEU A 61 -1.73 -15.96 -32.47
N ALA A 62 -2.85 -15.26 -32.63
CA ALA A 62 -3.21 -14.08 -31.86
C ALA A 62 -4.27 -14.40 -30.79
N CYS A 63 -3.90 -14.26 -29.52
CA CYS A 63 -4.80 -14.42 -28.37
C CYS A 63 -5.37 -13.06 -27.95
N ARG A 64 -6.68 -12.86 -28.04
CA ARG A 64 -7.35 -11.64 -27.56
C ARG A 64 -8.40 -12.00 -26.52
N MET A 65 -8.54 -11.18 -25.47
CA MET A 65 -9.67 -11.28 -24.53
C MET A 65 -10.99 -11.21 -25.28
N GLN A 66 -11.95 -12.01 -24.85
CA GLN A 66 -13.28 -12.00 -25.45
C GLN A 66 -13.96 -10.64 -25.20
N PRO A 67 -14.80 -10.17 -26.14
CA PRO A 67 -15.54 -8.91 -25.96
C PRO A 67 -16.36 -8.87 -24.67
N ASP A 68 -16.93 -10.01 -24.30
CA ASP A 68 -17.84 -10.17 -23.17
C ASP A 68 -17.10 -10.00 -21.84
N GLU A 69 -15.89 -10.57 -21.74
CA GLU A 69 -15.00 -10.42 -20.59
C GLU A 69 -14.59 -8.96 -20.42
N ARG A 70 -14.27 -8.26 -21.52
CA ARG A 70 -13.95 -6.84 -21.48
C ARG A 70 -15.11 -6.01 -20.93
N ALA A 71 -16.34 -6.29 -21.35
CA ALA A 71 -17.52 -5.59 -20.84
C ALA A 71 -17.74 -5.84 -19.34
N ALA A 72 -17.52 -7.06 -18.85
CA ALA A 72 -17.59 -7.37 -17.42
C ALA A 72 -16.52 -6.61 -16.62
N TYR A 73 -15.27 -6.58 -17.09
CA TYR A 73 -14.20 -5.81 -16.46
C TYR A 73 -14.48 -4.31 -16.46
N GLU A 74 -15.01 -3.75 -17.55
CA GLU A 74 -15.38 -2.33 -17.63
C GLU A 74 -16.47 -1.98 -16.61
N GLN A 75 -17.46 -2.85 -16.42
CA GLN A 75 -18.50 -2.67 -15.39
C GLN A 75 -17.92 -2.70 -13.97
N GLU A 76 -16.99 -3.62 -13.70
CA GLU A 76 -16.32 -3.69 -12.40
C GLU A 76 -15.44 -2.47 -12.12
N LEU A 77 -14.71 -1.99 -13.14
CA LEU A 77 -13.89 -0.79 -13.07
C LEU A 77 -14.75 0.45 -12.78
N ASP A 78 -15.87 0.62 -13.48
CA ASP A 78 -16.80 1.73 -13.23
C ASP A 78 -17.39 1.68 -11.80
N ARG A 79 -17.80 0.48 -11.36
CA ARG A 79 -18.26 0.27 -9.98
C ARG A 79 -17.18 0.62 -8.95
N LEU A 80 -15.93 0.23 -9.21
CA LEU A 80 -14.82 0.50 -8.30
C LEU A 80 -14.46 1.98 -8.27
N ALA A 81 -14.40 2.64 -9.43
CA ALA A 81 -14.16 4.07 -9.54
C ALA A 81 -15.20 4.87 -8.75
N LYS A 82 -16.50 4.54 -8.91
CA LYS A 82 -17.59 5.15 -8.11
C LYS A 82 -17.41 4.96 -6.61
N ARG A 83 -16.97 3.79 -6.16
CA ARG A 83 -16.70 3.53 -4.74
C ARG A 83 -15.53 4.33 -4.21
N VAL A 84 -14.44 4.44 -4.99
CA VAL A 84 -13.27 5.24 -4.61
C VAL A 84 -13.67 6.70 -4.49
N THR A 85 -14.33 7.28 -5.49
CA THR A 85 -14.81 8.66 -5.44
C THR A 85 -15.73 8.90 -4.23
N ALA A 86 -16.68 8.00 -3.96
CA ALA A 86 -17.55 8.11 -2.80
C ALA A 86 -16.80 8.00 -1.46
N LEU A 87 -15.73 7.20 -1.39
CA LEU A 87 -14.89 7.09 -0.20
C LEU A 87 -14.02 8.33 -0.02
N GLU A 88 -13.41 8.84 -1.09
CA GLU A 88 -12.63 10.08 -1.09
C GLU A 88 -13.48 11.27 -0.67
N GLU A 89 -14.73 11.36 -1.15
CA GLU A 89 -15.68 12.39 -0.74
C GLU A 89 -16.07 12.26 0.74
N ARG A 90 -16.31 11.04 1.24
CA ARG A 90 -16.55 10.82 2.67
C ARG A 90 -15.35 11.20 3.53
N LEU A 91 -14.14 10.91 3.06
CA LEU A 91 -12.91 11.26 3.76
C LEU A 91 -12.62 12.77 3.71
N SER A 92 -12.99 13.47 2.64
CA SER A 92 -12.85 14.93 2.59
C SER A 92 -13.87 15.63 3.48
N GLN A 93 -15.06 15.07 3.65
CA GLN A 93 -16.09 15.54 4.57
C GLN A 93 -15.84 15.14 6.03
N THR A 94 -15.06 14.08 6.25
CA THR A 94 -14.65 13.65 7.59
C THR A 94 -13.32 14.35 7.90
N PRO A 95 -13.29 15.41 8.73
CA PRO A 95 -12.03 16.05 9.07
C PRO A 95 -11.06 14.97 9.61
N PRO A 96 -9.80 14.96 9.13
CA PRO A 96 -8.83 13.95 9.55
C PRO A 96 -8.81 13.95 11.06
N LYS A 97 -9.21 12.82 11.70
CA LYS A 97 -9.42 12.64 13.16
C LYS A 97 -8.95 13.89 13.87
N ALA A 98 -9.85 14.87 14.05
CA ALA A 98 -9.46 16.20 14.49
C ALA A 98 -8.82 16.03 15.86
N LEU A 99 -7.49 15.91 15.86
CA LEU A 99 -6.72 15.83 17.08
C LEU A 99 -6.99 17.18 17.76
N PRO A 100 -7.33 17.17 19.05
CA PRO A 100 -7.50 18.42 19.79
C PRO A 100 -6.30 19.32 19.54
N SER A 101 -6.53 20.61 19.37
CA SER A 101 -5.43 21.54 19.19
C SER A 101 -4.56 21.56 20.45
N ASP A 102 -3.30 21.98 20.32
CA ASP A 102 -2.41 22.11 21.50
C ASP A 102 -3.02 23.00 22.59
N GLN A 103 -3.85 23.98 22.20
CA GLN A 103 -4.60 24.84 23.13
C GLN A 103 -5.68 24.07 23.90
N ASP A 104 -6.43 23.19 23.23
CA ASP A 104 -7.45 22.36 23.87
C ASP A 104 -6.81 21.38 24.87
N ILE A 105 -5.64 20.84 24.52
CA ILE A 105 -4.87 19.96 25.39
C ILE A 105 -4.41 20.73 26.63
N GLU A 106 -3.79 21.90 26.48
CA GLU A 106 -3.33 22.71 27.60
C GLU A 106 -4.49 23.15 28.51
N GLN A 107 -5.62 23.56 27.92
CA GLN A 107 -6.82 23.90 28.67
C GLN A 107 -7.33 22.71 29.50
N SER A 108 -7.34 21.50 28.91
CA SER A 108 -7.76 20.29 29.62
C SER A 108 -6.82 19.94 30.78
N LEU A 109 -5.51 20.11 30.60
CA LEU A 109 -4.50 19.90 31.64
C LEU A 109 -4.67 20.90 32.79
N SER A 110 -4.92 22.18 32.49
CA SER A 110 -5.19 23.20 33.50
C SER A 110 -6.47 22.92 34.30
N ILE A 111 -7.52 22.44 33.64
CA ILE A 111 -8.78 22.05 34.30
C ILE A 111 -8.53 20.85 35.23
N MET A 112 -7.80 19.83 34.73
CA MET A 112 -7.46 18.64 35.51
C MET A 112 -6.61 18.99 36.74
N GLU A 113 -5.65 19.89 36.60
CA GLU A 113 -4.81 20.35 37.71
C GLU A 113 -5.64 21.07 38.79
N LYS A 114 -6.50 22.00 38.39
CA LYS A 114 -7.38 22.74 39.32
C LYS A 114 -8.33 21.79 40.05
N PHE A 115 -8.86 20.81 39.33
CA PHE A 115 -9.72 19.77 39.92
C PHE A 115 -8.96 18.95 40.98
N MET A 116 -7.77 18.44 40.65
CA MET A 116 -6.94 17.65 41.57
C MET A 116 -6.55 18.44 42.82
N ARG A 117 -6.13 19.70 42.67
CA ARG A 117 -5.79 20.58 43.80
C ARG A 117 -6.99 20.79 44.72
N ARG A 118 -8.16 21.03 44.14
CA ARG A 118 -9.39 21.26 44.91
C ARG A 118 -9.87 19.99 45.61
N PHE A 119 -9.76 18.84 44.95
CA PHE A 119 -10.08 17.55 45.53
C PHE A 119 -9.18 17.23 46.73
N MET A 120 -7.86 17.41 46.60
CA MET A 120 -6.93 17.15 47.71
C MET A 120 -7.14 18.08 48.91
N ALA A 121 -7.51 19.35 48.67
CA ALA A 121 -7.83 20.27 49.76
C ALA A 121 -9.02 19.76 50.60
N ILE A 122 -10.09 19.33 49.93
CA ILE A 122 -11.27 18.76 50.60
C ILE A 122 -10.91 17.49 51.39
N VAL A 123 -10.13 16.59 50.80
CA VAL A 123 -9.68 15.36 51.49
C VAL A 123 -8.80 15.68 52.71
N GLY A 124 -7.93 16.68 52.59
CA GLY A 124 -7.07 17.15 53.69
C GLY A 124 -7.87 17.66 54.89
N GLU A 125 -8.90 18.48 54.65
CA GLU A 125 -9.79 18.98 55.71
C GLU A 125 -10.40 17.84 56.52
N PHE A 126 -10.89 16.78 55.86
CA PHE A 126 -11.44 15.61 56.56
C PHE A 126 -10.39 14.82 57.37
N VAL A 127 -9.15 14.74 56.89
CA VAL A 127 -8.06 14.05 57.63
C VAL A 127 -7.68 14.84 58.89
N ASP A 128 -7.60 16.16 58.77
CA ASP A 128 -7.23 17.05 59.87
C ASP A 128 -8.33 17.12 60.93
N GLU A 129 -9.61 17.16 60.54
CA GLU A 129 -10.76 17.06 61.46
C GLU A 129 -10.76 15.75 62.27
N ARG A 130 -10.37 14.63 61.65
CA ARG A 130 -10.24 13.35 62.36
C ARG A 130 -9.09 13.34 63.35
N ARG A 131 -7.92 13.88 62.98
CA ARG A 131 -6.77 14.00 63.88
C ARG A 131 -7.05 14.93 65.05
N ALA A 132 -7.75 16.04 64.81
CA ALA A 132 -8.12 16.98 65.86
C ALA A 132 -9.12 16.39 66.87
N ASN A 133 -9.92 15.40 66.45
CA ASN A 133 -10.86 14.68 67.31
C ASN A 133 -10.28 13.38 67.92
N GLU A 134 -9.01 13.05 67.71
CA GLU A 134 -8.37 11.94 68.42
C GLU A 134 -8.07 12.33 69.87
N PRO A 135 -8.61 11.61 70.88
CA PRO A 135 -8.29 11.88 72.29
C PRO A 135 -6.81 11.60 72.55
N GLN A 136 -6.12 12.59 73.13
CA GLN A 136 -4.69 12.53 73.40
C GLN A 136 -4.38 11.35 74.35
N PRO A 137 -3.39 10.49 74.04
CA PRO A 137 -3.15 9.29 74.83
C PRO A 137 -2.76 9.66 76.26
N ASP A 138 -3.52 9.11 77.20
CA ASP A 138 -3.31 9.27 78.64
C ASP A 138 -1.93 8.75 79.01
N ARG A 139 -1.06 9.67 79.41
CA ARG A 139 0.35 9.39 79.71
C ARG A 139 0.50 9.28 81.22
N THR A 140 0.17 8.10 81.74
CA THR A 140 0.47 7.67 83.12
C THR A 140 1.83 7.01 83.22
#